data_AF-A0A5E8VJ95-F1
#
_entry.id   AF-A0A5E8VJ95-F1
#
_cell.length_a   1.000
_cell.length_b   1.000
_cell.length_c   1.000
_cell.angle_alpha   90.00
_cell.angle_beta   90.00
_cell.angle_gamma   90.00
#
_symmetry.space_group_name_H-M   'P 1'
#
loop_
_entity.id
_entity.type
_entity.pdbx_description
1 polymer ?
#
loop_
_entity_poly.entity_id
_entity_poly.type
_entity_poly.pdbx_seq_one_letter_code
_entity_poly.pdbx_strand_id
1 'polypeptide(L)'
;MLRFKILASVVPLLAAAVFARAEIGSVSHPCIAVGEISVELTSLFWTAGMHVAFTEDPARATVRVQVTDDADAADFALVDDGLGSEPETCQANPSRRLVSIAAQPVDGGQVIYLSSEGPADYRIYVRSKSVSLREAAALIVGAHGSQRQLQAASL
;
A
#
# COMPACT_ATOMS: atom_id res chain seq x y z
N MET A 1 -10.85 73.28 18.02
CA MET A 1 -11.42 71.93 17.80
C MET A 1 -10.48 71.27 16.78
N LEU A 2 -9.84 70.11 16.97
CA LEU A 2 -10.33 68.82 17.46
C LEU A 2 -9.10 67.95 17.83
N ARG A 3 -9.13 67.26 18.98
CA ARG A 3 -8.09 66.31 19.39
C ARG A 3 -8.34 64.97 18.68
N PHE A 4 -7.41 64.48 17.86
CA PHE A 4 -7.51 63.14 17.26
C PHE A 4 -7.10 62.08 18.28
N LYS A 5 -8.11 61.32 18.70
CA LYS A 5 -8.05 60.28 19.72
C LYS A 5 -7.64 58.98 19.03
N ILE A 6 -6.52 58.39 19.48
CA ILE A 6 -6.00 57.11 19.00
C ILE A 6 -7.05 56.03 19.29
N LEU A 7 -7.58 55.42 18.25
CA LEU A 7 -8.39 54.20 18.33
C LEU A 7 -7.50 53.03 17.90
N ALA A 8 -6.89 52.39 18.90
CA ALA A 8 -6.45 51.01 18.77
C ALA A 8 -7.72 50.15 18.65
N SER A 9 -7.98 49.58 17.48
CA SER A 9 -9.05 48.60 17.30
C SER A 9 -8.51 47.41 16.53
N VAL A 10 -8.51 46.30 17.26
CA VAL A 10 -8.05 44.96 16.90
C VAL A 10 -9.07 44.35 15.95
N VAL A 11 -8.75 44.25 14.65
CA VAL A 11 -9.42 43.32 13.75
C VAL A 11 -8.43 42.79 12.70
N PRO A 12 -7.61 41.77 13.01
CA PRO A 12 -7.18 40.81 12.02
C PRO A 12 -8.19 39.66 11.96
N LEU A 13 -8.29 38.99 10.81
CA LEU A 13 -8.99 37.71 10.58
C LEU A 13 -10.50 37.80 10.27
N LEU A 14 -10.83 38.38 9.13
CA LEU A 14 -11.97 37.89 8.34
C LEU A 14 -11.54 36.64 7.57
N ALA A 15 -11.77 35.51 8.24
CA ALA A 15 -12.18 34.20 7.72
C ALA A 15 -12.02 33.96 6.20
N ALA A 16 -10.89 33.39 5.80
CA ALA A 16 -10.82 32.47 4.67
C ALA A 16 -11.37 31.10 5.12
N ALA A 17 -12.68 30.98 5.26
CA ALA A 17 -13.36 29.73 5.61
C ALA A 17 -14.21 29.25 4.41
N VAL A 18 -13.59 29.06 3.24
CA VAL A 18 -14.24 28.43 2.09
C VAL A 18 -13.26 27.48 1.38
N PHE A 19 -12.62 26.59 2.12
CA PHE A 19 -11.96 25.40 1.56
C PHE A 19 -12.00 24.26 2.59
N ALA A 20 -13.20 23.71 2.83
CA ALA A 20 -13.36 22.49 3.62
C ALA A 20 -14.51 21.65 3.08
N ARG A 21 -14.48 21.35 1.77
CA ARG A 21 -15.24 20.25 1.15
C ARG A 21 -14.48 19.64 -0.03
N ALA A 22 -13.15 19.51 0.10
CA ALA A 22 -12.47 18.46 -0.63
C ALA A 22 -12.77 17.17 0.16
N GLU A 23 -13.60 16.33 -0.42
CA GLU A 23 -13.92 14.96 0.01
C GLU A 23 -12.69 14.32 0.68
N ILE A 24 -12.67 14.28 2.02
CA ILE A 24 -11.75 13.45 2.79
C ILE A 24 -12.31 12.03 2.69
N GLY A 25 -12.35 11.49 1.48
CA GLY A 25 -12.51 10.06 1.29
C GLY A 25 -11.35 9.44 2.03
N SER A 26 -11.65 8.67 3.08
CA SER A 26 -10.66 7.82 3.72
C SER A 26 -9.91 7.10 2.62
N VAL A 27 -8.64 7.44 2.42
CA VAL A 27 -7.78 6.68 1.50
C VAL A 27 -7.63 5.33 2.18
N SER A 28 -8.54 4.42 1.86
CA SER A 28 -8.50 3.04 2.33
C SER A 28 -7.24 2.45 1.74
N HIS A 29 -6.22 2.30 2.58
CA HIS A 29 -5.00 1.64 2.21
C HIS A 29 -5.29 0.15 2.16
N PRO A 30 -5.13 -0.51 0.99
CA PRO A 30 -5.37 -1.94 0.88
C PRO A 30 -4.48 -2.68 1.88
N CYS A 31 -5.08 -3.58 2.65
CA CYS A 31 -4.37 -4.38 3.62
C CYS A 31 -4.82 -5.83 3.61
N ILE A 32 -3.87 -6.74 3.82
CA ILE A 32 -4.12 -8.18 3.93
C ILE A 32 -3.51 -8.72 5.22
N ALA A 33 -4.15 -9.72 5.82
CA ALA A 33 -3.55 -10.54 6.87
C ALA A 33 -2.94 -11.79 6.24
N VAL A 34 -1.66 -12.05 6.50
CA VAL A 34 -0.94 -13.25 6.03
C VAL A 34 -0.35 -13.94 7.26
N GLY A 35 -1.02 -14.98 7.74
CA GLY A 35 -0.68 -15.61 9.02
C GLY A 35 -0.77 -14.60 10.17
N GLU A 36 0.33 -14.45 10.91
CA GLU A 36 0.43 -13.57 12.08
C GLU A 36 0.88 -12.13 11.75
N ILE A 37 1.03 -11.76 10.47
CA ILE A 37 1.40 -10.41 10.06
C ILE A 37 0.29 -9.75 9.24
N SER A 38 0.17 -8.43 9.37
CA SER A 38 -0.69 -7.61 8.50
C SER A 38 0.18 -6.77 7.60
N VAL A 39 -0.10 -6.79 6.30
CA VAL A 39 0.64 -6.01 5.29
C VAL A 39 -0.29 -4.97 4.72
N GLU A 40 0.12 -3.70 4.79
CA GLU A 40 -0.67 -2.55 4.38
C GLU A 40 0.12 -1.72 3.37
N LEU A 41 -0.54 -1.30 2.29
CA LEU A 41 0.05 -0.38 1.32
C LEU A 41 0.08 1.03 1.91
N THR A 42 1.18 1.75 1.75
CA THR A 42 1.27 3.16 2.11
C THR A 42 1.65 3.99 0.89
N SER A 43 0.99 5.14 0.76
CA SER A 43 1.37 6.17 -0.21
C SER A 43 2.60 6.97 0.25
N LEU A 44 2.93 6.92 1.54
CA LEU A 44 4.04 7.67 2.14
C LEU A 44 5.30 6.81 2.12
N PHE A 45 6.12 6.97 1.08
CA PHE A 45 7.32 6.15 0.87
C PHE A 45 8.24 6.09 2.10
N TRP A 46 8.45 7.19 2.82
CA TRP A 46 9.36 7.23 3.98
C TRP A 46 8.87 6.44 5.20
N THR A 47 7.58 6.09 5.25
CA THR A 47 7.01 5.26 6.32
C THR A 47 7.07 3.77 6.02
N ALA A 48 7.30 3.40 4.76
CA ALA A 48 7.33 2.01 4.35
C ALA A 48 8.60 1.33 4.85
N GLY A 49 8.45 0.24 5.60
CA GLY A 49 9.57 -0.63 5.96
C GLY A 49 10.03 -1.51 4.80
N MET A 50 9.24 -1.60 3.72
CA MET A 50 9.60 -2.29 2.49
C MET A 50 9.18 -1.49 1.26
N HIS A 51 10.07 -1.43 0.28
CA HIS A 51 9.79 -0.84 -1.03
C HIS A 51 9.80 -1.92 -2.10
N VAL A 52 8.77 -1.90 -2.93
CA VAL A 52 8.68 -2.74 -4.13
C VAL A 52 8.58 -1.85 -5.37
N ALA A 53 9.13 -2.30 -6.49
CA ALA A 53 8.97 -1.66 -7.79
C ALA A 53 8.49 -2.68 -8.82
N PHE A 54 8.00 -2.23 -9.96
CA PHE A 54 7.58 -3.10 -11.06
C PHE A 54 8.51 -2.96 -12.26
N THR A 55 8.67 -4.05 -13.01
CA THR A 55 9.38 -4.07 -14.28
C THR A 55 8.59 -4.85 -15.32
N GLU A 56 8.73 -4.49 -16.59
CA GLU A 56 8.23 -5.26 -17.73
C GLU A 56 9.31 -6.19 -18.31
N ASP A 57 10.55 -6.07 -17.84
CA ASP A 57 11.64 -6.94 -18.27
C ASP A 57 11.81 -8.09 -17.25
N PRO A 58 11.44 -9.34 -17.62
CA PRO A 58 11.58 -10.48 -16.71
C PRO A 58 13.03 -10.73 -16.27
N ALA A 59 14.04 -10.32 -17.05
CA ALA A 59 15.44 -10.50 -16.68
C ALA A 59 15.88 -9.57 -15.53
N ARG A 60 15.15 -8.48 -15.29
CA ARG A 60 15.41 -7.51 -14.21
C ARG A 60 14.62 -7.78 -12.94
N ALA A 61 13.73 -8.77 -12.97
CA ALA A 61 12.86 -9.11 -11.86
C ALA A 61 13.61 -9.88 -10.78
N THR A 62 13.41 -9.50 -9.52
CA THR A 62 13.83 -10.31 -8.36
C THR A 62 12.71 -11.26 -7.90
N VAL A 63 11.47 -10.96 -8.28
CA VAL A 63 10.29 -11.79 -8.02
C VAL A 63 9.36 -11.77 -9.23
N ARG A 64 8.87 -12.95 -9.61
CA ARG A 64 7.87 -13.15 -10.66
C ARG A 64 6.53 -13.52 -10.03
N VAL A 65 5.52 -12.72 -10.33
CA VAL A 65 4.15 -12.95 -9.85
C VAL A 65 3.28 -13.29 -11.06
N GLN A 66 2.63 -14.45 -11.01
CA GLN A 66 1.66 -14.86 -12.02
C GLN A 66 0.24 -14.53 -11.55
N VAL A 67 -0.54 -13.90 -12.42
CA VAL A 67 -1.99 -13.75 -12.24
C VAL A 67 -2.68 -14.97 -12.82
N THR A 68 -3.55 -15.60 -12.04
CA THR A 68 -4.40 -16.72 -12.47
C THR A 68 -5.88 -16.37 -12.29
N ASP A 69 -6.72 -16.91 -13.16
CA ASP A 69 -8.19 -16.81 -13.05
C ASP A 69 -8.80 -17.98 -12.25
N ASP A 70 -7.98 -18.96 -11.89
CA ASP A 70 -8.35 -20.10 -11.04
C ASP A 70 -7.84 -19.87 -9.61
N ALA A 71 -8.78 -19.71 -8.67
CA ALA A 71 -8.49 -19.49 -7.26
C ALA A 71 -7.88 -20.72 -6.57
N ASP A 72 -8.21 -21.94 -7.02
CA ASP A 72 -7.70 -23.18 -6.45
C ASP A 72 -6.24 -23.44 -6.87
N ALA A 73 -5.82 -22.84 -7.99
CA ALA A 73 -4.44 -22.89 -8.49
C ALA A 73 -3.54 -21.75 -7.96
N ALA A 74 -4.09 -20.82 -7.17
CA ALA A 74 -3.37 -19.68 -6.63
C ALA A 74 -2.72 -20.00 -5.28
N ASP A 75 -1.51 -19.48 -5.06
CA ASP A 75 -0.87 -19.51 -3.74
C ASP A 75 -1.54 -18.50 -2.79
N PHE A 76 -2.13 -17.45 -3.36
CA PHE A 76 -2.90 -16.45 -2.62
C PHE A 76 -4.12 -15.98 -3.40
N ALA A 77 -5.28 -15.98 -2.74
CA ALA A 77 -6.53 -15.48 -3.28
C ALA A 77 -6.95 -14.20 -2.53
N LEU A 78 -6.90 -13.06 -3.23
CA LEU A 78 -7.46 -11.80 -2.74
C LEU A 78 -8.90 -11.68 -3.22
N VAL A 79 -9.84 -11.78 -2.29
CA VAL A 79 -11.26 -11.60 -2.58
C VAL A 79 -11.79 -10.44 -1.74
N ASP A 80 -12.28 -9.40 -2.41
CA ASP A 80 -13.02 -8.30 -1.80
C ASP A 80 -14.48 -8.40 -2.26
N ASP A 81 -15.36 -8.86 -1.37
CA ASP A 81 -16.79 -9.03 -1.61
C ASP A 81 -17.61 -7.76 -1.31
N GLY A 82 -16.96 -6.64 -0.96
CA GLY A 82 -17.49 -5.29 -1.07
C GLY A 82 -18.61 -4.90 -0.09
N LEU A 83 -18.93 -5.73 0.91
CA LEU A 83 -19.92 -5.40 1.95
C LEU A 83 -19.48 -5.74 3.39
N GLY A 84 -18.34 -6.42 3.55
CA GLY A 84 -17.73 -6.62 4.87
C GLY A 84 -16.82 -5.46 5.23
N SER A 85 -17.36 -4.44 5.89
CA SER A 85 -16.55 -3.58 6.75
C SER A 85 -16.12 -4.39 7.97
N GLU A 86 -15.13 -5.26 7.79
CA GLU A 86 -14.29 -5.76 8.89
C GLU A 86 -13.01 -4.91 8.87
N PRO A 87 -13.03 -3.63 9.32
CA PRO A 87 -11.86 -2.76 9.34
C PRO A 87 -10.79 -3.21 10.35
N GLU A 88 -11.03 -4.32 11.06
CA GLU A 88 -10.31 -4.69 12.27
C GLU A 88 -9.20 -5.72 12.05
N THR A 89 -9.21 -6.47 10.94
CA THR A 89 -8.19 -7.52 10.69
C THR A 89 -6.78 -6.95 10.53
N CYS A 90 -6.67 -5.74 9.99
CA CYS A 90 -5.38 -5.06 9.86
C CYS A 90 -5.05 -4.13 11.03
N GLN A 91 -6.04 -3.53 11.69
CA GLN A 91 -5.79 -2.65 12.82
C GLN A 91 -5.41 -3.41 14.11
N ALA A 92 -5.84 -4.66 14.29
CA ALA A 92 -5.61 -5.40 15.53
C ALA A 92 -4.20 -5.98 15.69
N ASN A 93 -3.35 -5.96 14.64
CA ASN A 93 -2.05 -6.64 14.68
C ASN A 93 -0.87 -5.70 15.02
N PRO A 94 -0.07 -5.98 16.06
CA PRO A 94 1.15 -5.21 16.37
C PRO A 94 2.28 -5.43 15.34
N SER A 95 2.22 -6.48 14.53
CA SER A 95 3.18 -6.80 13.47
C SER A 95 2.72 -6.26 12.11
N ARG A 96 2.27 -5.00 12.09
CA ARG A 96 1.90 -4.30 10.85
C ARG A 96 3.12 -3.94 10.04
N ARG A 97 3.12 -4.27 8.75
CA ARG A 97 4.17 -3.93 7.80
C ARG A 97 3.65 -3.03 6.71
N LEU A 98 4.28 -1.87 6.59
CA LEU A 98 3.98 -0.90 5.55
C LEU A 98 4.83 -1.18 4.30
N VAL A 99 4.15 -1.30 3.17
CA VAL A 99 4.76 -1.52 1.85
C VAL A 99 4.45 -0.33 0.97
N SER A 100 5.45 0.24 0.29
CA SER A 100 5.22 1.25 -0.73
C SER A 100 5.57 0.71 -2.12
N ILE A 101 4.78 1.06 -3.12
CA ILE A 101 5.10 0.83 -4.52
C ILE A 101 5.88 2.04 -5.03
N ALA A 102 7.18 1.87 -5.25
CA ALA A 102 8.07 2.88 -5.80
C ALA A 102 7.95 2.94 -7.32
N ALA A 103 8.07 4.15 -7.87
CA ALA A 103 8.09 4.36 -9.33
C ALA A 103 9.34 3.78 -10.00
N GLN A 104 10.43 3.62 -9.25
CA GLN A 104 11.69 3.05 -9.72
C GLN A 104 12.22 2.07 -8.66
N PRO A 105 12.99 1.04 -9.07
CA PRO A 105 13.71 0.18 -8.14
C PRO A 105 14.60 1.01 -7.20
N VAL A 106 14.55 0.69 -5.92
CA VAL A 106 15.47 1.23 -4.90
C VAL A 106 16.45 0.15 -4.48
N ASP A 107 17.62 0.53 -4.00
CA ASP A 107 18.62 -0.43 -3.53
C ASP A 107 18.05 -1.31 -2.41
N GLY A 108 18.19 -2.63 -2.56
CA GLY A 108 17.64 -3.63 -1.63
C GLY A 108 16.11 -3.82 -1.71
N GLY A 109 15.41 -3.07 -2.56
CA GLY A 109 13.98 -3.26 -2.84
C GLY A 109 13.71 -4.45 -3.77
N GLN A 110 12.51 -5.02 -3.68
CA GLN A 110 12.08 -6.09 -4.59
C GLN A 110 11.57 -5.51 -5.91
N VAL A 111 11.96 -6.11 -7.04
CA VAL A 111 11.49 -5.74 -8.38
C VAL A 111 10.59 -6.85 -8.90
N ILE A 112 9.30 -6.52 -9.04
CA ILE A 112 8.23 -7.45 -9.39
C ILE A 112 8.01 -7.43 -10.90
N TYR A 113 8.06 -8.61 -11.51
CA TYR A 113 7.51 -8.83 -12.86
C TYR A 113 6.15 -9.51 -12.73
N LEU A 114 5.11 -8.83 -13.22
CA LEU A 114 3.73 -9.31 -13.18
C LEU A 114 3.34 -9.84 -14.57
N SER A 115 2.90 -11.08 -14.65
CA SER A 115 2.51 -11.75 -15.89
C SER A 115 1.30 -12.65 -15.67
N SER A 116 0.54 -12.98 -16.71
CA SER A 116 -0.46 -14.05 -16.67
C SER A 116 0.12 -15.41 -17.08
N GLU A 117 1.32 -15.42 -17.66
CA GLU A 117 1.94 -16.58 -18.29
C GLU A 117 3.38 -16.79 -17.83
N GLY A 118 3.85 -18.03 -17.99
CA GLY A 118 5.23 -18.42 -17.72
C GLY A 118 5.49 -18.86 -16.28
N PRO A 119 6.77 -19.13 -15.94
CA PRO A 119 7.15 -19.52 -14.58
C PRO A 119 7.01 -18.32 -13.62
N ALA A 120 6.50 -18.58 -12.42
CA ALA A 120 6.36 -17.59 -11.37
C ALA A 120 6.79 -18.15 -10.02
N ASP A 121 7.25 -17.23 -9.15
CA ASP A 121 7.57 -17.53 -7.76
C ASP A 121 6.30 -17.57 -6.90
N TYR A 122 5.28 -16.77 -7.27
CA TYR A 122 3.98 -16.73 -6.62
C TYR A 122 2.86 -16.64 -7.64
N ARG A 123 1.75 -17.33 -7.39
CA ARG A 123 0.49 -17.23 -8.14
C ARG A 123 -0.55 -16.52 -7.31
N ILE A 124 -1.15 -15.47 -7.87
CA ILE A 124 -2.20 -14.71 -7.22
C ILE A 124 -3.50 -14.79 -8.03
N TYR A 125 -4.60 -15.00 -7.33
CA TYR A 125 -5.95 -14.78 -7.82
C TYR A 125 -6.50 -13.51 -7.19
N VAL A 126 -7.08 -12.60 -7.98
CA VAL A 126 -7.63 -11.35 -7.48
C VAL A 126 -9.05 -11.15 -7.99
N ARG A 127 -10.02 -11.20 -7.08
CA ARG A 127 -11.41 -10.84 -7.33
C ARG A 127 -11.81 -9.70 -6.41
N SER A 128 -11.57 -8.48 -6.87
CA SER A 128 -11.74 -7.28 -6.07
C SER A 128 -12.15 -6.09 -6.94
N LYS A 129 -12.95 -5.18 -6.39
CA LYS A 129 -13.31 -3.91 -7.04
C LYS A 129 -12.43 -2.74 -6.58
N SER A 130 -11.84 -2.85 -5.40
CA SER A 130 -11.10 -1.78 -4.74
C SER A 130 -9.58 -1.92 -4.88
N VAL A 131 -9.08 -3.16 -4.86
CA VAL A 131 -7.65 -3.50 -4.99
C VAL A 131 -7.30 -3.95 -6.40
N SER A 132 -6.27 -3.36 -6.97
CA SER A 132 -5.71 -3.73 -8.28
C SER A 132 -4.76 -4.92 -8.22
N LEU A 133 -4.51 -5.56 -9.38
CA LEU A 133 -3.52 -6.66 -9.50
C LEU A 133 -2.11 -6.22 -9.04
N ARG A 134 -1.73 -4.98 -9.35
CA ARG A 134 -0.43 -4.41 -8.96
C ARG A 134 -0.32 -4.29 -7.44
N GLU A 135 -1.37 -3.82 -6.79
CA GLU A 135 -1.42 -3.67 -5.33
C GLU A 135 -1.41 -5.05 -4.65
N ALA A 136 -2.20 -6.01 -5.15
CA ALA A 136 -2.21 -7.37 -4.63
C ALA A 136 -0.82 -8.04 -4.72
N ALA A 137 -0.13 -7.89 -5.86
CA ALA A 137 1.23 -8.39 -6.03
C ALA A 137 2.22 -7.73 -5.06
N ALA A 138 2.12 -6.42 -4.88
CA ALA A 138 2.95 -5.68 -3.91
C ALA A 138 2.74 -6.16 -2.47
N LEU A 139 1.49 -6.42 -2.09
CA LEU A 139 1.14 -6.92 -0.76
C LEU A 139 1.73 -8.31 -0.49
N ILE A 140 1.63 -9.23 -1.44
CA ILE A 140 2.16 -10.59 -1.27
C ILE A 140 3.68 -10.63 -1.25
N VAL A 141 4.32 -9.89 -2.14
CA VAL A 141 5.78 -9.73 -2.08
C VAL A 141 6.21 -9.05 -0.77
N GLY A 142 5.40 -8.10 -0.31
CA GLY A 142 5.47 -7.45 1.00
C GLY A 142 5.47 -8.39 2.21
N ALA A 143 4.60 -9.40 2.16
CA ALA A 143 4.50 -10.42 3.20
C ALA A 143 5.75 -11.31 3.22
N HIS A 144 6.14 -11.84 2.06
CA HIS A 144 7.17 -12.87 1.95
C HIS A 144 8.62 -12.33 1.93
N GLY A 145 8.85 -11.05 1.60
CA GLY A 145 10.20 -10.46 1.59
C GLY A 145 10.95 -10.59 2.93
N SER A 146 10.21 -10.64 4.04
CA SER A 146 10.78 -10.81 5.39
C SER A 146 11.31 -12.21 5.66
N GLN A 147 10.67 -13.27 5.17
CA GLN A 147 11.13 -14.65 5.38
C GLN A 147 12.48 -14.89 4.69
N ARG A 148 12.67 -14.34 3.49
CA ARG A 148 13.97 -14.41 2.79
C ARG A 148 15.05 -13.58 3.47
N GLN A 149 14.74 -12.38 3.96
CA GLN A 149 15.72 -11.57 4.70
C GLN A 149 16.13 -12.22 6.02
N LEU A 150 15.18 -12.83 6.75
CA LEU A 150 15.48 -13.56 7.99
C LEU A 150 16.29 -14.83 7.72
N GLN A 151 15.99 -15.57 6.64
CA GLN A 151 16.80 -16.72 6.21
C GLN A 151 18.22 -16.28 5.80
N ALA A 152 18.36 -15.17 5.07
CA ALA A 152 19.66 -14.64 4.67
C ALA A 152 20.50 -14.14 5.86
N ALA A 153 19.88 -13.67 6.95
CA ALA A 153 20.56 -13.25 8.16
C ALA A 153 20.93 -14.41 9.11
N SER A 154 20.49 -15.64 8.81
CA SER A 154 20.76 -16.84 9.63
C SER A 154 21.84 -17.77 9.04
N LEU A 155 22.48 -17.38 7.94
CA LEU A 155 23.52 -18.12 7.22
C LEU A 155 24.92 -17.56 7.49
#